data_AF-A0A2V7QAJ4-F1
#
_entry.id   AF-A0A2V7QAJ4-F1
#
_cell.length_a   1.000
_cell.length_b   1.000
_cell.length_c   1.000
_cell.angle_alpha   90.00
_cell.angle_beta   90.00
_cell.angle_gamma   90.00
#
_symmetry.space_group_name_H-M   'P 1'
#
loop_
_entity.id
_entity.type
_entity.pdbx_description
1 polymer ?
#
loop_
_entity_poly.entity_id
_entity_poly.type
_entity_poly.pdbx_seq_one_letter_code
_entity_poly.pdbx_strand_id
1 'polypeptide(L)'
;MVAGLALALELGVTPGVAGQARAADLVTAARAQLGAGNVDSGLVLLGLVLDSRTVATERDRVNALVWRGVLQYFKGRDSLAHESFRNALVMDPRLEVGGLVQIDSFLAADFEAVRRSVRLPPTAQRPSAALARLAAGPPLDTVYSCIPECRGLDQPPRPLAGESETVTVRSGAASPIMGGIALVRFVVDSTGRVEPASIAVVASPSPALQETLLDHVRSARFSAGRVQGRGVRVVMQWRLTLRSR
;
A
#
# COMPACT_ATOMS: atom_id res chain seq x y z
N MET A 1 -59.89 4.05 56.70
CA MET A 1 -58.50 3.63 56.97
C MET A 1 -58.32 2.21 56.44
N VAL A 2 -58.01 2.03 55.14
CA VAL A 2 -57.30 0.85 54.60
C VAL A 2 -56.57 1.34 53.34
N ALA A 3 -55.29 1.01 53.29
CA ALA A 3 -54.27 1.56 52.42
C ALA A 3 -54.28 0.92 51.02
N GLY A 4 -53.58 1.59 50.11
CA GLY A 4 -53.61 1.38 48.67
C GLY A 4 -53.07 0.06 48.15
N LEU A 5 -53.43 -0.22 46.90
CA LEU A 5 -52.61 -0.96 45.95
C LEU A 5 -52.71 -0.23 44.62
N ALA A 6 -51.77 0.68 44.40
CA ALA A 6 -51.52 1.25 43.08
C ALA A 6 -50.68 0.22 42.31
N LEU A 7 -51.33 -0.51 41.41
CA LEU A 7 -50.65 -1.38 40.46
C LEU A 7 -50.06 -0.49 39.36
N ALA A 8 -48.81 -0.05 39.56
CA ALA A 8 -48.04 0.62 38.52
C ALA A 8 -47.67 -0.43 37.45
N LEU A 9 -48.47 -0.50 36.40
CA LEU A 9 -48.14 -1.25 35.19
C LEU A 9 -47.08 -0.45 34.41
N GLU A 10 -45.82 -0.62 34.79
CA GLU A 10 -44.70 -0.12 34.00
C GLU A 10 -44.65 -0.92 32.69
N LEU A 11 -45.30 -0.38 31.66
CA LEU A 11 -45.06 -0.76 30.27
C LEU A 11 -43.64 -0.31 29.93
N GLY A 12 -42.66 -1.16 30.26
CA GLY A 12 -41.31 -1.10 29.70
C GLY A 12 -41.42 -1.31 28.19
N VAL A 13 -41.67 -0.22 27.45
CA VAL A 13 -41.52 -0.20 26.00
C VAL A 13 -40.04 -0.43 25.75
N THR A 14 -39.66 -1.66 25.40
CA THR A 14 -38.32 -1.97 24.92
C THR A 14 -38.15 -1.32 23.55
N PRO A 15 -37.42 -0.20 23.41
CA PRO A 15 -37.30 0.49 22.12
C PRO A 15 -36.45 -0.30 21.12
N GLY A 16 -35.83 -1.40 21.57
CA GLY A 16 -34.86 -2.16 20.79
C GLY A 16 -35.46 -2.92 19.60
N VAL A 17 -36.69 -3.43 19.71
CA VAL A 17 -37.23 -4.37 18.69
C VAL A 17 -37.59 -3.65 17.38
N ALA A 18 -38.22 -2.48 17.45
CA ALA A 18 -38.63 -1.73 16.26
C ALA A 18 -37.44 -1.06 15.53
N GLY A 19 -36.44 -0.58 16.27
CA GLY A 19 -35.20 -0.01 15.70
C GLY A 19 -34.34 -1.08 15.01
N GLN A 20 -34.21 -2.25 15.64
CA GLN A 20 -33.49 -3.39 15.09
C GLN A 20 -34.13 -3.93 13.81
N ALA A 21 -35.46 -4.07 13.77
CA ALA A 21 -36.19 -4.48 12.57
C ALA A 21 -35.92 -3.53 11.40
N ARG A 22 -35.95 -2.21 11.66
CA ARG A 22 -35.66 -1.18 10.66
C ARG A 22 -34.25 -1.27 10.08
N ALA A 23 -33.24 -1.58 10.90
CA ALA A 23 -31.86 -1.75 10.43
C ALA A 23 -31.72 -2.99 9.54
N ALA A 24 -32.30 -4.12 9.94
CA ALA A 24 -32.30 -5.35 9.15
C ALA A 24 -33.01 -5.18 7.80
N ASP A 25 -34.12 -4.44 7.77
CA ASP A 25 -34.87 -4.12 6.55
C ASP A 25 -34.02 -3.28 5.58
N LEU A 26 -33.29 -2.29 6.09
CA LEU A 26 -32.40 -1.45 5.26
C LEU A 26 -31.25 -2.27 4.64
N VAL A 27 -30.63 -3.19 5.38
CA VAL A 27 -29.59 -4.07 4.83
C VAL A 27 -30.17 -5.03 3.79
N THR A 28 -31.39 -5.50 3.98
CA THR A 28 -32.10 -6.35 3.00
C THR A 28 -32.44 -5.57 1.74
N ALA A 29 -32.95 -4.35 1.87
CA ALA A 29 -33.22 -3.45 0.76
C ALA A 29 -31.95 -3.11 -0.01
N ALA A 30 -30.82 -2.86 0.67
CA ALA A 30 -29.54 -2.59 0.02
C ALA A 30 -29.04 -3.76 -0.84
N ARG A 31 -29.20 -5.00 -0.37
CA ARG A 31 -28.88 -6.21 -1.16
C ARG A 31 -29.75 -6.33 -2.41
N ALA A 32 -31.04 -6.02 -2.30
CA ALA A 32 -31.93 -6.01 -3.46
C ALA A 32 -31.50 -4.96 -4.50
N GLN A 33 -30.98 -3.80 -4.07
CA GLN A 33 -30.44 -2.79 -4.98
C GLN A 33 -29.20 -3.28 -5.75
N LEU A 34 -28.34 -4.09 -5.12
CA LEU A 34 -27.21 -4.72 -5.81
C LEU A 34 -27.69 -5.64 -6.94
N GLY A 35 -28.67 -6.50 -6.67
CA GLY A 35 -29.26 -7.38 -7.70
C GLY A 35 -29.93 -6.61 -8.85
N ALA A 36 -30.43 -5.41 -8.57
CA ALA A 36 -31.02 -4.51 -9.57
C ALA A 36 -29.99 -3.63 -10.30
N GLY A 37 -28.69 -3.71 -9.98
CA GLY A 37 -27.62 -2.87 -10.55
C GLY A 37 -27.56 -1.44 -9.99
N ASN A 38 -28.39 -1.10 -9.02
CA ASN A 38 -28.52 0.25 -8.43
C ASN A 38 -27.57 0.42 -7.24
N VAL A 39 -26.27 0.29 -7.49
CA VAL A 39 -25.24 0.26 -6.43
C VAL A 39 -25.27 1.50 -5.53
N ASP A 40 -25.49 2.69 -6.10
CA ASP A 40 -25.55 3.94 -5.32
C ASP A 40 -26.70 3.99 -4.32
N SER A 41 -27.89 3.54 -4.73
CA SER A 41 -29.06 3.45 -3.85
C SER A 41 -28.79 2.50 -2.67
N GLY A 42 -28.15 1.37 -2.93
CA GLY A 42 -27.77 0.44 -1.88
C GLY A 42 -26.75 1.02 -0.90
N LEU A 43 -25.76 1.79 -1.39
CA LEU A 43 -24.77 2.46 -0.53
C LEU A 43 -25.41 3.50 0.39
N VAL A 44 -26.41 4.25 -0.10
CA VAL A 44 -27.17 5.21 0.72
C VAL A 44 -27.92 4.49 1.84
N LEU A 45 -28.62 3.39 1.52
CA LEU A 45 -29.36 2.59 2.51
C LEU A 45 -28.46 2.05 3.62
N LEU A 46 -27.27 1.56 3.26
CA LEU A 46 -26.29 1.09 4.24
C LEU A 46 -25.68 2.23 5.06
N GLY A 47 -25.54 3.42 4.47
CA GLY A 47 -25.17 4.64 5.20
C GLY A 47 -26.12 4.96 6.34
N LEU A 48 -27.44 4.76 6.14
CA LEU A 48 -28.45 4.98 7.17
C LEU A 48 -28.31 4.01 8.36
N VAL A 49 -27.94 2.75 8.11
CA VAL A 49 -27.71 1.76 9.19
C VAL A 49 -26.45 2.09 9.99
N LEU A 50 -25.43 2.61 9.32
CA LEU A 50 -24.14 2.96 9.93
C LEU A 50 -24.12 4.35 10.57
N ASP A 51 -25.16 5.16 10.38
CA ASP A 51 -25.32 6.41 11.11
C ASP A 51 -25.46 6.11 12.61
N SER A 52 -24.63 6.77 13.42
CA SER A 52 -24.65 6.70 14.89
C SER A 52 -26.01 7.01 15.51
N ARG A 53 -26.88 7.72 14.79
CA ARG A 53 -28.25 8.08 15.20
C ARG A 53 -29.24 6.95 15.03
N THR A 54 -28.91 5.91 14.25
CA THR A 54 -29.76 4.75 14.03
C THR A 54 -29.52 3.71 15.12
N VAL A 55 -30.60 3.26 15.78
CA VAL A 55 -30.56 2.16 16.73
C VAL A 55 -30.42 0.85 15.95
N ALA A 56 -29.19 0.38 15.79
CA ALA A 56 -28.84 -0.87 15.13
C ALA A 56 -28.05 -1.77 16.08
N THR A 57 -28.26 -3.09 16.00
CA THR A 57 -27.45 -4.03 16.77
C THR A 57 -26.03 -4.08 16.22
N GLU A 58 -25.09 -4.60 17.02
CA GLU A 58 -23.72 -4.84 16.54
C GLU A 58 -23.71 -5.75 15.31
N ARG A 59 -24.53 -6.82 15.32
CA ARG A 59 -24.72 -7.71 14.17
C ARG A 59 -25.24 -6.97 12.94
N ASP A 60 -26.19 -6.04 13.09
CA ASP A 60 -26.71 -5.25 11.96
C ASP A 60 -25.64 -4.32 11.39
N ARG A 61 -24.80 -3.71 12.25
CA ARG A 61 -23.69 -2.86 11.82
C ARG A 61 -22.61 -3.65 11.10
N VAL A 62 -22.23 -4.81 11.62
CA VAL A 62 -21.28 -5.72 10.95
C VAL A 62 -21.81 -6.14 9.58
N ASN A 63 -23.08 -6.57 9.51
CA ASN A 63 -23.73 -6.91 8.25
C ASN A 63 -23.75 -5.73 7.27
N ALA A 64 -24.07 -4.53 7.75
CA ALA A 64 -24.09 -3.33 6.93
C ALA A 64 -22.70 -2.96 6.40
N LEU A 65 -21.64 -3.13 7.20
CA LEU A 65 -20.25 -2.90 6.79
C LEU A 65 -19.81 -3.91 5.71
N VAL A 66 -20.14 -5.19 5.86
CA VAL A 66 -19.85 -6.21 4.84
C VAL A 66 -20.51 -5.82 3.52
N TRP A 67 -21.83 -5.58 3.54
CA TRP A 67 -22.55 -5.22 2.31
C TRP A 67 -22.11 -3.88 1.73
N ARG A 68 -21.68 -2.93 2.57
CA ARG A 68 -21.12 -1.67 2.07
C ARG A 68 -19.83 -1.95 1.31
N GLY A 69 -18.99 -2.85 1.83
CA GLY A 69 -17.79 -3.28 1.13
C GLY A 69 -18.08 -3.94 -0.21
N VAL A 70 -19.06 -4.86 -0.25
CA VAL A 70 -19.50 -5.53 -1.49
C VAL A 70 -19.98 -4.51 -2.52
N LEU A 71 -20.84 -3.56 -2.13
CA LEU A 71 -21.36 -2.56 -3.05
C LEU A 71 -20.25 -1.60 -3.52
N GLN A 72 -19.28 -1.24 -2.68
CA GLN A 72 -18.13 -0.43 -3.10
C GLN A 72 -17.23 -1.18 -4.10
N TYR A 73 -17.07 -2.49 -3.95
CA TYR A 73 -16.33 -3.33 -4.89
C TYR A 73 -16.97 -3.30 -6.28
N PHE A 74 -18.29 -3.51 -6.37
CA PHE A 74 -19.01 -3.41 -7.66
C PHE A 74 -19.02 -1.99 -8.25
N LYS A 75 -18.76 -0.97 -7.43
CA LYS A 75 -18.56 0.42 -7.89
C LYS A 75 -17.13 0.71 -8.37
N GLY A 76 -16.19 -0.23 -8.23
CA GLY A 76 -14.77 -0.04 -8.51
C GLY A 76 -14.05 0.87 -7.51
N ARG A 77 -14.51 0.89 -6.24
CA ARG A 77 -13.94 1.70 -5.15
C ARG A 77 -13.21 0.82 -4.13
N ASP A 78 -12.16 0.15 -4.58
CA ASP A 78 -11.47 -0.91 -3.84
C ASP A 78 -10.96 -0.46 -2.47
N SER A 79 -10.46 0.77 -2.33
CA SER A 79 -10.01 1.31 -1.04
C SER A 79 -11.14 1.41 -0.02
N LEU A 80 -12.33 1.85 -0.44
CA LEU A 80 -13.51 1.95 0.41
C LEU A 80 -14.11 0.56 0.70
N ALA A 81 -14.00 -0.37 -0.25
CA ALA A 81 -14.40 -1.75 -0.06
C ALA A 81 -13.56 -2.40 1.06
N HIS A 82 -12.24 -2.33 0.94
CA HIS A 82 -11.30 -2.85 1.93
C HIS A 82 -11.46 -2.20 3.31
N GLU A 83 -11.70 -0.89 3.37
CA GLU A 83 -11.97 -0.21 4.64
C GLU A 83 -13.25 -0.74 5.31
N SER A 84 -14.32 -0.93 4.53
CA SER A 84 -15.58 -1.46 5.04
C SER A 84 -15.43 -2.89 5.57
N PHE A 85 -14.71 -3.76 4.84
CA PHE A 85 -14.40 -5.11 5.30
C PHE A 85 -13.53 -5.11 6.56
N ARG A 86 -12.51 -4.25 6.62
CA ARG A 86 -11.66 -4.12 7.82
C ARG A 86 -12.49 -3.72 9.03
N ASN A 87 -13.38 -2.74 8.89
CA ASN A 87 -14.23 -2.29 9.97
C ASN A 87 -15.16 -3.42 10.45
N ALA A 88 -15.70 -4.24 9.54
CA ALA A 88 -16.50 -5.42 9.90
C ALA A 88 -15.67 -6.45 10.68
N LEU A 89 -14.46 -6.76 10.21
CA LEU A 89 -13.56 -7.77 10.79
C LEU A 89 -12.93 -7.33 12.11
N VAL A 90 -12.80 -6.01 12.35
CA VAL A 90 -12.37 -5.47 13.65
C VAL A 90 -13.48 -5.63 14.68
N MET A 91 -14.74 -5.46 14.27
CA MET A 91 -15.91 -5.69 15.15
C MET A 91 -16.12 -7.18 15.42
N ASP A 92 -16.08 -8.02 14.39
CA ASP A 92 -16.16 -9.47 14.53
C ASP A 92 -15.01 -10.17 13.77
N PRO A 93 -13.92 -10.53 14.46
CA PRO A 93 -12.77 -11.22 13.85
C PRO A 93 -13.05 -12.65 13.38
N ARG A 94 -14.16 -13.23 13.85
CA ARG A 94 -14.62 -14.58 13.50
C ARG A 94 -15.72 -14.57 12.43
N LEU A 95 -16.05 -13.38 11.91
CA LEU A 95 -17.06 -13.20 10.89
C LEU A 95 -16.85 -14.13 9.70
N GLU A 96 -17.88 -14.92 9.42
CA GLU A 96 -17.99 -15.74 8.22
C GLU A 96 -19.09 -15.16 7.33
N VAL A 97 -18.71 -14.75 6.12
CA VAL A 97 -19.66 -14.27 5.13
C VAL A 97 -19.87 -15.38 4.11
N GLY A 98 -20.90 -16.20 4.33
CA GLY A 98 -21.35 -17.15 3.33
C GLY A 98 -21.85 -16.42 2.07
N GLY A 99 -21.71 -17.03 0.90
CA GLY A 99 -22.29 -16.45 -0.33
C GLY A 99 -21.30 -15.67 -1.19
N LEU A 100 -20.18 -15.16 -0.66
CA LEU A 100 -19.31 -14.24 -1.43
C LEU A 100 -18.72 -14.90 -2.67
N VAL A 101 -18.27 -16.15 -2.56
CA VAL A 101 -17.73 -16.92 -3.70
C VAL A 101 -18.79 -17.12 -4.79
N GLN A 102 -20.07 -17.23 -4.42
CA GLN A 102 -21.17 -17.37 -5.37
C GLN A 102 -21.53 -16.03 -6.05
N ILE A 103 -21.22 -14.91 -5.40
CA ILE A 103 -21.40 -13.57 -5.97
C ILE A 103 -20.26 -13.27 -6.94
N ASP A 104 -19.01 -13.36 -6.47
CA ASP A 104 -17.80 -13.13 -7.26
C ASP A 104 -16.57 -13.72 -6.55
N SER A 105 -15.77 -14.52 -7.28
CA SER A 105 -14.59 -15.19 -6.73
C SER A 105 -13.46 -14.23 -6.32
N PHE A 106 -13.31 -13.10 -7.03
CA PHE A 106 -12.29 -12.10 -6.71
C PHE A 106 -12.70 -11.28 -5.48
N LEU A 107 -13.98 -10.92 -5.35
CA LEU A 107 -14.54 -10.32 -4.14
C LEU A 107 -14.27 -11.16 -2.89
N ALA A 108 -14.46 -12.48 -3.01
CA ALA A 108 -14.15 -13.41 -1.92
C ALA A 108 -12.65 -13.41 -1.58
N ALA A 109 -11.77 -13.42 -2.59
CA ALA A 109 -10.33 -13.35 -2.39
C ALA A 109 -9.87 -12.05 -1.72
N ASP A 110 -10.47 -10.91 -2.08
CA ASP A 110 -10.18 -9.60 -1.49
C ASP A 110 -10.62 -9.54 -0.02
N PHE A 111 -11.82 -10.04 0.30
CA PHE A 111 -12.27 -10.14 1.69
C PHE A 111 -11.30 -10.97 2.55
N GLU A 112 -10.83 -12.11 2.02
CA GLU A 112 -9.85 -12.95 2.68
C GLU A 112 -8.48 -12.28 2.86
N ALA A 113 -8.05 -11.46 1.90
CA ALA A 113 -6.84 -10.66 2.04
C ALA A 113 -6.96 -9.67 3.21
N VAL A 114 -8.10 -8.99 3.34
CA VAL A 114 -8.35 -8.09 4.47
C VAL A 114 -8.39 -8.88 5.78
N ARG A 115 -9.07 -10.03 5.83
CA ARG A 115 -9.13 -10.88 7.03
C ARG A 115 -7.77 -11.31 7.54
N ARG A 116 -6.88 -11.73 6.64
CA ARG A 116 -5.48 -12.05 6.98
C ARG A 116 -4.75 -10.85 7.57
N SER A 117 -5.00 -9.64 7.06
CA SER A 117 -4.38 -8.41 7.58
C SER A 117 -4.85 -8.05 9.00
N VAL A 118 -6.12 -8.33 9.35
CA VAL A 118 -6.69 -8.04 10.67
C VAL A 118 -6.29 -9.08 11.72
N ARG A 119 -6.13 -10.35 11.33
CA ARG A 119 -5.74 -11.44 12.25
C ARG A 119 -4.27 -11.38 12.69
N LEU A 120 -3.41 -10.67 11.97
CA LEU A 120 -2.03 -10.45 12.39
C LEU A 120 -2.01 -9.53 13.64
N PRO A 121 -1.29 -9.89 14.73
CA PRO A 121 -1.27 -9.08 15.95
C PRO A 121 -0.84 -7.62 15.68
N PRO A 122 -1.55 -6.61 16.20
CA PRO A 122 -1.23 -5.19 16.00
C PRO A 122 0.05 -4.73 16.72
N THR A 123 0.87 -5.64 17.25
CA THR A 123 2.23 -5.32 17.72
C THR A 123 3.19 -4.98 16.57
N ALA A 124 2.85 -5.30 15.31
CA ALA A 124 3.61 -4.81 14.15
C ALA A 124 3.25 -3.35 13.74
N GLN A 125 2.06 -2.86 14.12
CA GLN A 125 1.53 -1.55 13.72
C GLN A 125 0.93 -0.79 14.92
N ARG A 126 1.74 -0.47 15.93
CA ARG A 126 1.34 0.52 16.95
C ARG A 126 1.60 1.94 16.41
N PRO A 127 0.72 2.93 16.61
CA PRO A 127 0.98 4.34 16.22
C PRO A 127 2.20 4.95 16.93
N SER A 128 2.68 4.35 18.01
CA SER A 128 4.00 4.64 18.59
C SER A 128 5.17 4.20 17.70
N ALA A 129 5.04 3.12 16.92
CA ALA A 129 6.02 2.75 15.90
C ALA A 129 5.93 3.65 14.68
N ALA A 130 4.77 4.23 14.34
CA ALA A 130 4.67 5.22 13.26
C ALA A 130 5.32 6.56 13.66
N LEU A 131 5.05 7.06 14.87
CA LEU A 131 5.75 8.20 15.45
C LEU A 131 7.24 7.92 15.69
N ALA A 132 7.59 6.71 16.14
CA ALA A 132 8.98 6.28 16.27
C ALA A 132 9.64 6.04 14.91
N ARG A 133 8.93 5.68 13.84
CA ARG A 133 9.48 5.61 12.46
C ARG A 133 9.65 7.00 11.87
N LEU A 134 8.75 7.92 12.18
CA LEU A 134 8.92 9.34 11.85
C LEU A 134 10.10 9.95 12.62
N ALA A 135 10.36 9.50 13.86
CA ALA A 135 11.50 9.94 14.66
C ALA A 135 12.81 9.15 14.37
N ALA A 136 12.73 7.88 13.98
CA ALA A 136 13.85 6.99 13.69
C ALA A 136 14.27 7.02 12.21
N GLY A 137 13.58 7.80 11.39
CA GLY A 137 13.81 7.86 9.95
C GLY A 137 13.45 6.54 9.24
N PRO A 138 13.63 6.50 7.91
CA PRO A 138 13.48 5.27 7.14
C PRO A 138 14.38 4.17 7.71
N PRO A 139 13.93 2.90 7.73
CA PRO A 139 14.81 1.76 7.99
C PRO A 139 16.07 1.84 7.12
N LEU A 140 17.26 1.58 7.68
CA LEU A 140 18.55 1.69 6.96
C LEU A 140 18.65 0.77 5.72
N ASP A 141 17.83 -0.27 5.69
CA ASP A 141 17.69 -1.22 4.58
C ASP A 141 16.73 -0.74 3.47
N THR A 142 16.00 0.35 3.68
CA THR A 142 15.15 0.97 2.66
C THR A 142 16.01 1.43 1.49
N VAL A 143 15.73 0.91 0.30
CA VAL A 143 16.43 1.29 -0.92
C VAL A 143 15.58 2.32 -1.67
N TYR A 144 16.13 3.52 -1.85
CA TYR A 144 15.51 4.61 -2.62
C TYR A 144 15.82 4.45 -4.10
N SER A 145 14.98 4.98 -4.99
CA SER A 145 15.22 4.94 -6.44
C SER A 145 15.38 6.34 -7.02
N CYS A 146 16.45 6.53 -7.78
CA CYS A 146 16.73 7.71 -8.59
C CYS A 146 16.53 7.41 -10.09
N ILE A 147 15.39 6.79 -10.43
CA ILE A 147 15.05 6.40 -11.81
C ILE A 147 13.57 6.70 -12.05
N PRO A 148 13.19 7.63 -12.97
CA PRO A 148 14.03 8.57 -13.72
C PRO A 148 14.47 9.81 -12.91
N GLU A 149 13.79 10.09 -11.79
CA GLU A 149 14.02 11.25 -10.94
C GLU A 149 14.28 10.80 -9.50
N CYS A 150 15.17 11.51 -8.81
CA CYS A 150 15.41 11.30 -7.38
C CYS A 150 14.28 11.97 -6.58
N ARG A 151 13.31 11.19 -6.09
CA ARG A 151 12.24 11.67 -5.20
C ARG A 151 12.40 11.11 -3.80
N GLY A 152 12.05 11.92 -2.79
CA GLY A 152 12.11 11.51 -1.38
C GLY A 152 13.51 11.49 -0.77
N LEU A 153 14.51 12.07 -1.45
CA LEU A 153 15.86 12.30 -0.94
C LEU A 153 16.05 13.80 -0.70
N ASP A 154 16.56 14.18 0.48
CA ASP A 154 16.95 15.57 0.75
C ASP A 154 18.24 15.92 0.02
N GLN A 155 19.16 14.94 -0.06
CA GLN A 155 20.41 15.05 -0.80
C GLN A 155 20.56 13.82 -1.70
N PRO A 156 20.43 13.96 -3.02
CA PRO A 156 20.67 12.84 -3.93
C PRO A 156 22.17 12.49 -3.98
N PRO A 157 22.54 11.21 -4.19
CA PRO A 157 23.91 10.83 -4.46
C PRO A 157 24.46 11.56 -5.69
N ARG A 158 25.68 12.07 -5.60
CA ARG A 158 26.40 12.70 -6.70
C ARG A 158 27.78 12.07 -6.85
N PRO A 159 28.28 11.83 -8.08
CA PRO A 159 29.66 11.39 -8.29
C PRO A 159 30.63 12.38 -7.61
N LEU A 160 31.65 11.87 -6.92
CA LEU A 160 32.68 12.71 -6.32
C LEU A 160 33.58 13.32 -7.41
N ALA A 161 34.28 14.40 -7.07
CA ALA A 161 35.19 15.06 -8.01
C ALA A 161 36.26 14.07 -8.51
N GLY A 162 36.39 13.96 -9.83
CA GLY A 162 37.29 13.01 -10.51
C GLY A 162 36.56 11.80 -11.10
N GLU A 163 35.36 11.48 -10.62
CA GLU A 163 34.50 10.46 -11.20
C GLU A 163 33.91 10.96 -12.51
N SER A 164 34.34 10.37 -13.61
CA SER A 164 33.96 10.83 -14.94
C SER A 164 32.76 10.06 -15.46
N GLU A 165 31.76 10.77 -15.98
CA GLU A 165 30.69 10.16 -16.78
C GLU A 165 31.21 9.70 -18.16
N THR A 166 32.46 10.00 -18.48
CA THR A 166 33.11 9.57 -19.71
C THR A 166 33.99 8.34 -19.44
N VAL A 167 33.74 7.26 -20.16
CA VAL A 167 34.55 6.05 -20.13
C VAL A 167 35.36 5.97 -21.43
N THR A 168 36.68 5.94 -21.31
CA THR A 168 37.56 5.75 -22.46
C THR A 168 37.70 4.26 -22.75
N VAL A 169 37.29 3.83 -23.95
CA VAL A 169 37.35 2.42 -24.36
C VAL A 169 38.41 2.24 -25.43
N ARG A 170 39.15 1.12 -25.37
CA ARG A 170 40.09 0.75 -26.43
C ARG A 170 39.30 0.13 -27.59
N SER A 171 39.30 0.80 -28.73
CA SER A 171 38.76 0.24 -29.97
C SER A 171 39.81 -0.65 -30.63
N GLY A 172 39.50 -1.93 -30.85
CA GLY A 172 40.36 -2.87 -31.58
C GLY A 172 39.84 -3.08 -33.00
N ALA A 173 40.72 -3.51 -33.92
CA ALA A 173 40.37 -3.71 -35.34
C ALA A 173 39.20 -4.68 -35.58
N ALA A 174 38.92 -5.61 -34.65
CA ALA A 174 37.86 -6.61 -34.76
C ALA A 174 36.47 -6.16 -34.24
N SER A 175 36.39 -5.02 -33.55
CA SER A 175 35.12 -4.42 -33.11
C SER A 175 35.30 -2.91 -32.99
N PRO A 176 35.03 -2.15 -34.08
CA PRO A 176 35.13 -0.70 -34.04
C PRO A 176 34.05 -0.17 -33.10
N ILE A 177 34.46 0.29 -31.92
CA ILE A 177 33.55 0.94 -30.98
C ILE A 177 33.52 2.41 -31.37
N MET A 178 32.61 2.75 -32.27
CA MET A 178 32.18 4.14 -32.38
C MET A 178 31.54 4.53 -31.05
N GLY A 179 31.95 5.65 -30.47
CA GLY A 179 31.46 6.12 -29.17
C GLY A 179 29.93 6.07 -29.05
N GLY A 180 29.42 6.15 -27.83
CA GLY A 180 28.00 5.95 -27.60
C GLY A 180 27.60 6.21 -26.16
N ILE A 181 26.40 5.77 -25.81
CA ILE A 181 25.86 5.90 -24.45
C ILE A 181 25.65 4.52 -23.87
N ALA A 182 26.16 4.29 -22.67
CA ALA A 182 25.82 3.14 -21.85
C ALA A 182 24.96 3.59 -20.66
N LEU A 183 24.02 2.75 -20.25
CA LEU A 183 23.21 2.93 -19.05
C LEU A 183 23.57 1.82 -18.06
N VAL A 184 24.09 2.19 -16.91
CA VAL A 184 24.44 1.24 -15.85
C VAL A 184 23.61 1.54 -14.61
N ARG A 185 22.94 0.52 -14.09
CA ARG A 185 22.15 0.58 -12.86
C ARG A 185 22.95 -0.06 -11.72
N PHE A 186 22.91 0.54 -10.55
CA PHE A 186 23.62 0.05 -9.38
C PHE A 186 23.05 0.67 -8.10
N VAL A 187 23.37 0.09 -6.95
CA VAL A 187 23.06 0.64 -5.64
C VAL A 187 24.29 1.37 -5.10
N VAL A 188 24.11 2.63 -4.71
CA VAL A 188 25.03 3.36 -3.84
C VAL A 188 24.62 3.12 -2.40
N ASP A 189 25.53 2.63 -1.57
CA ASP A 189 25.28 2.40 -0.16
C ASP A 189 25.18 3.70 0.65
N SER A 190 24.85 3.57 1.94
CA SER A 190 24.69 4.72 2.85
C SER A 190 26.00 5.49 3.12
N THR A 191 27.15 4.97 2.69
CA THR A 191 28.48 5.61 2.79
C THR A 191 28.92 6.26 1.48
N GLY A 192 28.19 6.06 0.38
CA GLY A 192 28.56 6.56 -0.94
C GLY A 192 29.42 5.61 -1.77
N ARG A 193 29.52 4.33 -1.40
CA ARG A 193 30.21 3.30 -2.19
C ARG A 193 29.21 2.52 -3.05
N VAL A 194 29.65 2.05 -4.21
CA VAL A 194 28.82 1.18 -5.06
C VAL A 194 28.83 -0.24 -4.51
N GLU A 195 27.65 -0.86 -4.40
CA GLU A 195 27.53 -2.28 -4.04
C GLU A 195 27.86 -3.17 -5.26
N PRO A 196 28.96 -3.94 -5.26
CA PRO A 196 29.44 -4.61 -6.46
C PRO A 196 28.45 -5.62 -7.05
N ALA A 197 27.71 -6.32 -6.19
CA ALA A 197 26.72 -7.33 -6.62
C ALA A 197 25.43 -6.71 -7.21
N SER A 198 25.25 -5.38 -7.10
CA SER A 198 24.06 -4.68 -7.60
C SER A 198 24.22 -4.10 -9.00
N ILE A 199 25.43 -4.12 -9.56
CA ILE A 199 25.75 -3.46 -10.83
C ILE A 199 25.16 -4.27 -11.99
N ALA A 200 24.30 -3.63 -12.77
CA ALA A 200 23.66 -4.19 -13.95
C ALA A 200 23.80 -3.23 -15.14
N VAL A 201 24.37 -3.70 -16.24
CA VAL A 201 24.41 -2.95 -17.50
C VAL A 201 23.04 -3.06 -18.16
N VAL A 202 22.27 -1.96 -18.12
CA VAL A 202 20.91 -1.90 -18.68
C VAL A 202 20.94 -1.75 -20.20
N ALA A 203 21.89 -0.95 -20.70
CA ALA A 203 22.11 -0.77 -22.13
C ALA A 203 23.58 -0.50 -22.40
N SER A 204 24.12 -1.10 -23.45
CA SER A 204 25.47 -0.87 -23.96
C SER A 204 25.47 -0.98 -25.48
N PRO A 205 26.25 -0.16 -26.21
CA PRO A 205 26.38 -0.30 -27.66
C PRO A 205 27.12 -1.58 -28.09
N SER A 206 27.83 -2.25 -27.18
CA SER A 206 28.48 -3.53 -27.46
C SER A 206 28.55 -4.42 -26.20
N PRO A 207 28.27 -5.74 -26.31
CA PRO A 207 28.48 -6.69 -25.21
C PRO A 207 29.93 -6.78 -24.74
N ALA A 208 30.90 -6.52 -25.62
CA ALA A 208 32.33 -6.58 -25.29
C ALA A 208 32.76 -5.53 -24.25
N LEU A 209 31.94 -4.50 -24.02
CA LEU A 209 32.20 -3.44 -23.04
C LEU A 209 31.74 -3.77 -21.63
N GLN A 210 31.06 -4.90 -21.42
CA GLN A 210 30.41 -5.21 -20.15
C GLN A 210 31.38 -5.15 -18.96
N GLU A 211 32.53 -5.82 -19.04
CA GLU A 211 33.49 -5.83 -17.92
C GLU A 211 34.09 -4.43 -17.67
N THR A 212 34.41 -3.69 -18.74
CA THR A 212 34.92 -2.31 -18.60
C THR A 212 33.92 -1.38 -17.91
N LEU A 213 32.63 -1.52 -18.24
CA LEU A 213 31.56 -0.75 -17.59
C LEU A 213 31.39 -1.16 -16.11
N LEU A 214 31.45 -2.47 -15.81
CA LEU A 214 31.39 -2.97 -14.45
C LEU A 214 32.55 -2.43 -13.60
N ASP A 215 33.78 -2.50 -14.10
CA ASP A 215 34.97 -2.02 -13.40
C ASP A 215 34.96 -0.51 -13.17
N HIS A 216 34.55 0.27 -14.18
CA HIS A 216 34.41 1.72 -14.07
C HIS A 216 33.45 2.08 -12.94
N VAL A 217 32.25 1.49 -12.93
CA VAL A 217 31.23 1.77 -11.92
C VAL A 217 31.61 1.22 -10.54
N ARG A 218 32.25 0.06 -10.46
CA ARG A 218 32.71 -0.55 -9.21
C ARG A 218 33.77 0.29 -8.49
N SER A 219 34.64 0.96 -9.26
CA SER A 219 35.68 1.83 -8.70
C SER A 219 35.15 3.21 -8.29
N ALA A 220 33.99 3.62 -8.79
CA ALA A 220 33.44 4.95 -8.58
C ALA A 220 33.05 5.23 -7.12
N ARG A 221 33.09 6.52 -6.74
CA ARG A 221 32.66 7.03 -5.44
C ARG A 221 31.61 8.13 -5.57
N PHE A 222 30.64 8.11 -4.65
CA PHE A 222 29.54 9.06 -4.63
C PHE A 222 29.46 9.74 -3.27
N SER A 223 28.86 10.93 -3.23
CA SER A 223 28.30 11.44 -1.98
C SER A 223 27.16 10.52 -1.55
N ALA A 224 27.05 10.24 -0.25
CA ALA A 224 25.92 9.47 0.28
C ALA A 224 24.58 10.18 0.00
N GLY A 225 23.57 9.43 -0.43
CA GLY A 225 22.20 9.92 -0.48
C GLY A 225 21.67 10.11 0.94
N ARG A 226 20.86 11.14 1.18
CA ARG A 226 20.32 11.43 2.52
C ARG A 226 18.81 11.65 2.55
N VAL A 227 18.19 11.16 3.62
CA VAL A 227 16.82 11.46 4.05
C VAL A 227 16.84 11.84 5.52
N GLN A 228 16.28 13.00 5.85
CA GLN A 228 16.33 13.63 7.17
C GLN A 228 17.77 13.64 7.74
N GLY A 229 18.76 13.92 6.87
CA GLY A 229 20.18 13.93 7.23
C GLY A 229 20.85 12.55 7.41
N ARG A 230 20.12 11.44 7.32
CA ARG A 230 20.66 10.08 7.47
C ARG A 230 21.08 9.50 6.12
N GLY A 231 22.24 8.84 6.07
CA GLY A 231 22.70 8.14 4.86
C GLY A 231 21.80 6.96 4.52
N VAL A 232 21.37 6.86 3.25
CA VAL A 232 20.47 5.79 2.77
C VAL A 232 21.04 5.11 1.53
N ARG A 233 20.59 3.88 1.27
CA ARG A 233 20.91 3.13 0.04
C ARG A 233 20.05 3.64 -1.11
N VAL A 234 20.66 3.84 -2.28
CA VAL A 234 19.96 4.42 -3.45
C VAL A 234 20.30 3.65 -4.72
N VAL A 235 19.27 3.12 -5.40
CA VAL A 235 19.37 2.66 -6.79
C VAL A 235 19.54 3.87 -7.70
N MET A 236 20.66 3.89 -8.41
CA MET A 236 21.02 4.89 -9.41
C MET A 236 20.99 4.28 -10.81
N GLN A 237 20.75 5.10 -11.82
CA GLN A 237 21.04 4.77 -13.21
C GLN A 237 21.96 5.85 -13.79
N TRP A 238 23.20 5.48 -14.05
CA TRP A 238 24.21 6.39 -14.55
C TRP A 238 24.34 6.29 -16.06
N ARG A 239 24.23 7.43 -16.73
CA ARG A 239 24.40 7.57 -18.17
C ARG A 239 25.87 7.86 -18.46
N LEU A 240 26.57 6.86 -18.98
CA LEU A 240 27.99 6.95 -19.30
C LEU A 240 28.17 7.24 -20.79
N THR A 241 29.01 8.23 -21.10
CA THR A 241 29.45 8.54 -22.46
C THR A 241 30.70 7.74 -22.78
N LEU A 242 30.63 6.90 -23.81
CA LEU A 242 31.74 6.09 -24.28
C LEU A 242 32.51 6.85 -25.34
N ARG A 243 33.81 7.02 -25.13
CA ARG A 243 34.72 7.62 -26.11
C ARG A 243 35.81 6.61 -26.47
N SER A 244 36.02 6.41 -27.76
CA SER A 244 37.18 5.65 -28.23
C SER A 244 38.46 6.44 -27.91
N ARG A 245 39.48 5.74 -27.42
CA ARG A 245 40.84 6.28 -27.44
C ARG A 245 41.41 6.29 -28.85
#